data_AF-A0A7Y5NNJ7-F1
#
_entry.id   AF-A0A7Y5NNJ7-F1
#
_cell.length_a   1.000
_cell.length_b   1.000
_cell.length_c   1.000
_cell.angle_alpha   90.00
_cell.angle_beta   90.00
_cell.angle_gamma   90.00
#
_symmetry.space_group_name_H-M   'P 1'
#
loop_
_entity.id
_entity.type
_entity.pdbx_description
1 polymer ?
#
loop_
_entity_poly.entity_id
_entity_poly.type
_entity_poly.pdbx_seq_one_letter_code
_entity_poly.pdbx_strand_id
1 'polypeptide(L)'
;MSIVARPLAVSFLFAAGVALFAGCGDKGSEGASASGSADAKGKGGKVASCNVIKSESLCREYGDKNVAAAGEEFLKKTCDGLKGEFKTEACPKEKRVGSCVTPEGTKVFYSDGGYPLEADKAEKNCKEGIPAGEWQAGK
;
A
#
# COMPACT_ATOMS: atom_id res chain seq x y z
N MET A 1 -34.72 -42.96 7.78
CA MET A 1 -34.91 -43.88 6.64
C MET A 1 -34.11 -43.35 5.46
N SER A 2 -33.18 -44.17 4.98
CA SER A 2 -32.26 -43.92 3.88
C SER A 2 -32.93 -44.01 2.51
N ILE A 3 -32.55 -43.14 1.56
CA ILE A 3 -32.65 -43.29 0.09
C ILE A 3 -31.46 -42.45 -0.47
N VAL A 4 -30.25 -42.96 -0.76
CA VAL A 4 -29.76 -43.71 -1.96
C VAL A 4 -30.17 -42.98 -3.27
N ALA A 5 -29.31 -42.41 -4.13
CA ALA A 5 -28.24 -43.02 -4.92
C ALA A 5 -27.40 -41.94 -5.69
N ARG A 6 -26.16 -42.30 -6.03
CA ARG A 6 -25.19 -41.66 -6.96
C ARG A 6 -25.54 -42.00 -8.45
N PRO A 7 -24.65 -41.82 -9.46
CA PRO A 7 -23.93 -40.66 -10.03
C PRO A 7 -24.14 -40.55 -11.57
N LEU A 8 -23.70 -39.49 -12.26
CA LEU A 8 -23.28 -39.59 -13.67
C LEU A 8 -22.12 -38.65 -13.97
N ALA A 9 -21.15 -39.21 -14.67
CA ALA A 9 -19.84 -38.68 -14.95
C ALA A 9 -19.86 -37.68 -16.12
N VAL A 10 -19.01 -36.65 -16.06
CA VAL A 10 -18.57 -35.90 -17.24
C VAL A 10 -17.04 -35.92 -17.24
N SER A 11 -16.52 -36.86 -18.03
CA SER A 11 -15.13 -36.91 -18.50
C SER A 11 -15.04 -36.28 -19.89
N PHE A 12 -13.80 -36.08 -20.37
CA PHE A 12 -13.33 -35.55 -21.67
C PHE A 12 -13.05 -34.02 -21.65
N LEU A 13 -11.87 -33.49 -22.00
CA LEU A 13 -10.71 -34.01 -22.73
C LEU A 13 -9.44 -33.22 -22.35
N PHE A 14 -8.36 -33.97 -22.11
CA PHE A 14 -6.98 -33.49 -22.19
C PHE A 14 -6.63 -33.17 -23.65
N ALA A 15 -6.03 -32.00 -23.89
CA ALA A 15 -5.24 -31.73 -25.08
C ALA A 15 -3.86 -31.20 -24.64
N ALA A 16 -2.84 -32.03 -24.84
CA ALA A 16 -1.44 -31.71 -24.63
C ALA A 16 -0.91 -30.85 -25.79
N GLY A 17 -0.09 -29.86 -25.46
CA GLY A 17 0.68 -29.08 -26.43
C GLY A 17 1.93 -28.52 -25.76
N VAL A 18 3.03 -29.27 -25.84
CA VAL A 18 4.37 -28.91 -25.36
C VAL A 18 5.19 -28.40 -26.54
N ALA A 19 5.80 -27.21 -26.40
CA ALA A 19 6.98 -26.76 -27.16
C ALA A 19 7.75 -25.78 -26.24
N LEU A 20 8.79 -26.22 -25.52
CA LEU A 20 10.21 -26.24 -25.90
C LEU A 20 10.78 -24.87 -26.34
N PHE A 21 11.29 -24.10 -25.37
CA PHE A 21 12.45 -23.25 -25.56
C PHE A 21 13.48 -23.58 -24.48
N ALA A 22 14.43 -24.46 -24.84
CA ALA A 22 15.66 -24.67 -24.11
C ALA A 22 16.74 -23.74 -24.71
N GLY A 23 17.08 -22.69 -24.00
CA GLY A 23 18.28 -21.88 -24.22
C GLY A 23 19.09 -21.87 -22.92
N CYS A 24 20.06 -22.78 -22.81
CA CYS A 24 21.00 -22.87 -21.71
C CYS A 24 22.24 -22.01 -22.06
N GLY A 25 22.59 -21.06 -21.19
CA GLY A 25 23.78 -20.23 -21.28
C GLY A 25 24.23 -19.88 -19.87
N ASP A 26 25.21 -20.64 -19.40
CA ASP A 26 25.84 -20.65 -18.08
C ASP A 26 26.50 -19.31 -17.69
N LYS A 27 26.75 -19.13 -16.38
CA LYS A 27 27.76 -18.25 -15.73
C LYS A 27 27.23 -17.10 -14.85
N GLY A 28 27.13 -17.39 -13.55
CA GLY A 28 27.79 -16.58 -12.51
C GLY A 28 27.00 -15.46 -11.83
N SER A 29 27.08 -15.50 -10.50
CA SER A 29 26.98 -14.39 -9.53
C SER A 29 25.66 -14.28 -8.75
N GLU A 30 25.76 -14.73 -7.49
CA GLU A 30 25.74 -13.85 -6.32
C GLU A 30 24.61 -12.81 -6.23
N GLY A 31 23.87 -12.89 -5.12
CA GLY A 31 23.08 -11.78 -4.60
C GLY A 31 21.61 -11.79 -5.01
N ALA A 32 20.82 -12.61 -4.32
CA ALA A 32 19.40 -12.32 -4.15
C ALA A 32 19.25 -11.07 -3.27
N SER A 33 19.50 -9.91 -3.86
CA SER A 33 19.13 -8.60 -3.37
C SER A 33 18.61 -7.81 -4.55
N ALA A 34 17.34 -8.04 -4.83
CA ALA A 34 16.49 -7.04 -5.48
C ALA A 34 15.17 -7.04 -4.71
N SER A 35 15.26 -6.59 -3.45
CA SER A 35 14.15 -5.89 -2.82
C SER A 35 13.87 -4.72 -3.74
N GLY A 36 12.92 -4.91 -4.65
CA GLY A 36 12.41 -3.85 -5.50
C GLY A 36 11.86 -2.80 -4.56
N SER A 37 12.66 -1.77 -4.29
CA SER A 37 12.17 -0.49 -3.81
C SER A 37 11.04 -0.11 -4.76
N ALA A 38 9.80 -0.31 -4.31
CA ALA A 38 8.73 0.60 -4.64
C ALA A 38 9.05 1.92 -3.91
N ASP A 39 10.16 2.55 -4.31
CA ASP A 39 10.16 3.98 -4.50
C ASP A 39 8.85 4.30 -5.18
N ALA A 40 8.06 5.15 -4.54
CA ALA A 40 6.92 5.82 -5.16
C ALA A 40 7.41 6.58 -6.39
N LYS A 41 7.65 5.84 -7.48
CA LYS A 41 8.03 6.33 -8.80
C LYS A 41 6.81 6.20 -9.69
N GLY A 42 5.74 6.84 -9.25
CA GLY A 42 4.68 7.27 -10.16
C GLY A 42 5.16 8.53 -10.87
N LYS A 43 5.70 8.36 -12.07
CA LYS A 43 5.95 9.44 -13.04
C LYS A 43 4.78 10.43 -13.05
N GLY A 44 5.01 11.69 -12.67
CA GLY A 44 4.19 12.85 -13.06
C GLY A 44 2.71 12.87 -12.66
N GLY A 45 2.26 12.06 -11.70
CA GLY A 45 0.89 12.11 -11.18
C GLY A 45 0.72 13.18 -10.10
N LYS A 46 -0.47 13.78 -9.98
CA LYS A 46 -0.78 14.72 -8.89
C LYS A 46 -0.65 13.98 -7.55
N VAL A 47 0.19 14.49 -6.66
CA VAL A 47 0.26 14.04 -5.27
C VAL A 47 -0.23 15.15 -4.36
N ALA A 48 -1.00 14.79 -3.35
CA ALA A 48 -1.37 15.69 -2.27
C ALA A 48 -1.16 14.99 -0.94
N SER A 49 -1.02 15.75 0.13
CA SER A 49 -0.96 15.22 1.48
C SER A 49 -1.73 16.09 2.46
N CYS A 50 -2.23 15.45 3.51
CA CYS A 50 -2.73 16.11 4.70
C CYS A 50 -1.76 15.85 5.85
N ASN A 51 -1.04 16.89 6.27
CA ASN A 51 -0.08 16.80 7.35
C ASN A 51 -0.73 17.12 8.70
N VAL A 52 -0.92 16.10 9.53
CA VAL A 52 -1.39 16.22 10.92
C VAL A 52 -0.30 15.76 11.89
N ILE A 53 0.98 15.92 11.53
CA ILE A 53 2.09 15.39 12.34
C ILE A 53 2.13 16.09 13.70
N LYS A 54 1.98 17.42 13.71
CA LYS A 54 2.03 18.19 14.97
C LYS A 54 0.94 17.79 15.96
N SER A 55 -0.25 17.43 15.49
CA SER A 55 -1.39 17.03 16.33
C SER A 55 -1.43 15.54 16.62
N GLU A 56 -1.24 14.70 15.59
CA GLU A 56 -1.54 13.26 15.61
C GLU A 56 -0.34 12.38 15.19
N SER A 57 0.84 12.95 14.94
CA SER A 57 2.04 12.22 14.48
C SER A 57 1.81 11.41 13.20
N LEU A 58 0.93 11.94 12.33
CA LEU A 58 0.43 11.27 11.13
C LEU A 58 0.44 12.23 9.93
N CYS A 59 0.65 11.68 8.74
CA CYS A 59 0.41 12.38 7.48
C CYS A 59 -0.31 11.45 6.52
N ARG A 60 -1.36 11.92 5.85
CA ARG A 60 -2.10 11.13 4.86
C ARG A 60 -1.68 11.56 3.47
N GLU A 61 -1.16 10.65 2.67
CA GLU A 61 -0.76 10.90 1.29
C GLU A 61 -1.85 10.39 0.32
N TYR A 62 -2.20 11.23 -0.63
CA TYR A 62 -3.17 10.99 -1.68
C TYR A 62 -2.45 10.96 -3.01
N GLY A 63 -2.40 9.79 -3.63
CA GLY A 63 -1.90 9.65 -5.00
C GLY A 63 -2.91 10.17 -6.04
N ASP A 64 -2.49 10.19 -7.30
CA ASP A 64 -3.23 10.76 -8.43
C ASP A 64 -4.69 10.27 -8.53
N LYS A 65 -4.91 8.97 -8.35
CA LYS A 65 -6.27 8.37 -8.35
C LYS A 65 -7.18 8.95 -7.26
N ASN A 66 -6.63 9.18 -6.05
CA ASN A 66 -7.40 9.70 -4.92
C ASN A 66 -7.66 11.20 -5.10
N VAL A 67 -6.68 11.94 -5.62
CA VAL A 67 -6.84 13.36 -5.95
C VAL A 67 -7.88 13.54 -7.05
N ALA A 68 -7.85 12.73 -8.11
CA ALA A 68 -8.81 12.77 -9.20
C ALA A 68 -10.23 12.35 -8.77
N ALA A 69 -10.36 11.35 -7.88
CA ALA A 69 -11.66 10.86 -7.43
C ALA A 69 -12.33 11.79 -6.40
N ALA A 70 -11.57 12.32 -5.44
CA ALA A 70 -12.11 13.14 -4.36
C ALA A 70 -12.09 14.65 -4.66
N GLY A 71 -11.13 15.12 -5.45
CA GLY A 71 -10.90 16.53 -5.72
C GLY A 71 -10.07 17.24 -4.64
N GLU A 72 -9.18 18.15 -5.06
CA GLU A 72 -8.25 18.87 -4.18
C GLU A 72 -8.97 19.71 -3.11
N GLU A 73 -10.10 20.35 -3.45
CA GLU A 73 -10.87 21.16 -2.49
C GLU A 73 -11.49 20.33 -1.37
N PHE A 74 -12.01 19.14 -1.69
CA PHE A 74 -12.58 18.23 -0.70
C PHE A 74 -11.49 17.67 0.23
N LEU A 75 -10.35 17.27 -0.35
CA LEU A 75 -9.20 16.79 0.42
C LEU A 75 -8.64 17.89 1.34
N LYS A 76 -8.56 19.12 0.85
CA LYS A 76 -8.17 20.29 1.65
C LYS A 76 -9.15 20.53 2.79
N LYS A 77 -10.45 20.61 2.51
CA LYS A 77 -11.48 20.82 3.54
C LYS A 77 -11.49 19.72 4.61
N THR A 78 -11.28 18.47 4.20
CA THR A 78 -11.15 17.34 5.12
C THR A 78 -9.89 17.48 5.98
N CYS A 79 -8.78 17.89 5.38
CA CYS A 79 -7.54 18.12 6.10
C CYS A 79 -7.64 19.26 7.13
N ASP A 80 -8.22 20.39 6.73
CA ASP A 80 -8.52 21.51 7.62
C ASP A 80 -9.41 21.08 8.80
N GLY A 81 -10.41 20.22 8.56
CA GLY A 81 -11.25 19.65 9.61
C GLY A 81 -10.49 18.79 10.62
N LEU A 82 -9.41 18.14 10.19
CA LEU A 82 -8.47 17.41 11.05
C LEU A 82 -7.41 18.33 11.69
N LYS A 83 -7.52 19.65 11.48
CA LYS A 83 -6.53 20.67 11.87
C LYS A 83 -5.14 20.39 11.27
N GLY A 84 -5.12 19.78 10.09
CA GLY A 84 -3.91 19.47 9.33
C GLY A 84 -3.55 20.55 8.32
N GLU A 85 -2.33 20.47 7.81
CA GLU A 85 -1.80 21.30 6.74
C GLU A 85 -1.88 20.53 5.42
N PHE A 86 -2.77 20.95 4.52
CA PHE A 86 -2.88 20.36 3.19
C PHE A 86 -1.74 20.87 2.29
N LYS A 87 -1.04 19.94 1.61
CA LYS A 87 0.02 20.24 0.64
C LYS A 87 -0.23 19.49 -0.65
N THR A 88 0.19 20.06 -1.78
CA THR A 88 0.24 19.39 -3.09
C THR A 88 1.56 18.64 -3.28
N GLU A 89 2.09 18.09 -2.19
CA GLU A 89 3.38 17.41 -2.11
C GLU A 89 3.21 16.12 -1.30
N ALA A 90 4.16 15.19 -1.46
CA ALA A 90 4.21 13.96 -0.68
C ALA A 90 4.42 14.24 0.82
N CYS A 91 4.05 13.29 1.66
CA CYS A 91 4.28 13.39 3.10
C CYS A 91 5.80 13.44 3.40
N PRO A 92 6.25 14.25 4.37
CA PRO A 92 7.68 14.36 4.68
C PRO A 92 8.28 13.00 5.04
N LYS A 93 9.56 12.79 4.72
CA LYS A 93 10.26 11.53 5.01
C LYS A 93 10.99 11.55 6.36
N GLU A 94 11.30 12.75 6.87
CA GLU A 94 11.97 12.91 8.15
C GLU A 94 11.15 12.27 9.29
N LYS A 95 11.82 11.49 10.14
CA LYS A 95 11.23 10.82 11.32
C LYS A 95 10.04 9.90 11.02
N ARG A 96 9.88 9.47 9.77
CA ARG A 96 8.90 8.47 9.38
C ARG A 96 9.28 7.12 10.01
N VAL A 97 8.37 6.53 10.77
CA VAL A 97 8.54 5.17 11.31
C VAL A 97 8.00 4.11 10.36
N GLY A 98 7.08 4.50 9.47
CA GLY A 98 6.55 3.66 8.41
C GLY A 98 5.27 4.22 7.82
N SER A 99 4.66 3.45 6.94
CA SER A 99 3.44 3.83 6.25
C SER A 99 2.51 2.64 6.03
N CYS A 100 1.22 2.92 6.02
CA CYS A 100 0.15 1.97 5.80
C CYS A 100 -0.60 2.35 4.52
N VAL A 101 -0.48 1.52 3.49
CA VAL A 101 -1.17 1.72 2.22
C VAL A 101 -2.58 1.18 2.34
N THR A 102 -3.58 2.05 2.19
CA THR A 102 -5.00 1.69 2.21
C THR A 102 -5.66 2.08 0.88
N PRO A 103 -6.84 1.53 0.55
CA PRO A 103 -7.59 1.96 -0.64
C PRO A 103 -7.89 3.47 -0.68
N GLU A 104 -7.99 4.11 0.48
CA GLU A 104 -8.26 5.54 0.63
C GLU A 104 -7.01 6.43 0.52
N GLY A 105 -5.81 5.83 0.39
CA GLY A 105 -4.53 6.52 0.41
C GLY A 105 -3.56 5.95 1.44
N THR A 106 -2.39 6.57 1.54
CA THR A 106 -1.30 6.08 2.39
C THR A 106 -1.25 6.86 3.70
N LYS A 107 -1.43 6.18 4.83
CA LYS A 107 -1.22 6.77 6.17
C LYS A 107 0.26 6.64 6.54
N VAL A 108 0.96 7.74 6.71
CA VAL A 108 2.38 7.79 7.10
C VAL A 108 2.46 8.13 8.58
N PHE A 109 3.20 7.33 9.34
CA PHE A 109 3.36 7.47 10.78
C PHE A 109 4.74 8.05 11.12
N TYR A 110 4.80 8.87 12.17
CA TYR A 110 6.00 9.57 12.60
C TYR A 110 6.34 9.29 14.06
N SER A 111 7.63 9.32 14.38
CA SER A 111 8.14 9.20 15.76
C SER A 111 8.09 10.51 16.55
N ASP A 112 7.61 11.60 15.94
CA ASP A 112 7.41 12.91 16.56
C ASP A 112 5.99 13.45 16.34
N GLY A 113 5.62 14.47 17.12
CA GLY A 113 4.30 15.09 17.09
C GLY A 113 3.52 14.93 18.39
N GLY A 114 2.20 15.12 18.32
CA GLY A 114 1.33 15.08 19.51
C GLY A 114 1.08 13.68 20.06
N TYR A 115 1.17 12.64 19.22
CA TYR A 115 0.95 11.24 19.61
C TYR A 115 1.91 10.30 18.89
N PRO A 116 3.22 10.36 19.19
CA PRO A 116 4.22 9.58 18.47
C PRO A 116 3.93 8.08 18.61
N LEU A 117 4.02 7.37 17.48
CA LEU A 117 3.82 5.93 17.42
C LEU A 117 5.14 5.24 17.07
N GLU A 118 5.48 4.21 17.83
CA GLU A 118 6.59 3.33 17.50
C GLU A 118 6.21 2.41 16.34
N ALA A 119 7.22 1.94 15.59
CA ALA A 119 7.03 1.17 14.36
C ALA A 119 6.13 -0.06 14.57
N ASP A 120 6.35 -0.84 15.65
CA ASP A 120 5.54 -2.03 15.95
C ASP A 120 4.07 -1.70 16.20
N LYS A 121 3.81 -0.58 16.90
CA LYS A 121 2.44 -0.14 17.20
C LYS A 121 1.76 0.46 15.97
N ALA A 122 2.51 1.19 15.14
CA ALA A 122 2.03 1.70 13.86
C ALA A 122 1.71 0.57 12.88
N GLU A 123 2.56 -0.46 12.82
CA GLU A 123 2.34 -1.68 12.04
C GLU A 123 1.07 -2.41 12.49
N LYS A 124 0.92 -2.60 13.79
CA LYS A 124 -0.28 -3.20 14.38
C LYS A 124 -1.54 -2.41 14.01
N ASN A 125 -1.51 -1.09 14.20
CA ASN A 125 -2.61 -0.19 13.83
C ASN A 125 -2.90 -0.20 12.33
N CYS A 126 -1.89 -0.42 11.48
CA CYS A 126 -2.09 -0.55 10.04
C CYS A 126 -2.84 -1.84 9.67
N LYS A 127 -2.44 -2.97 10.24
CA LYS A 127 -2.98 -4.29 9.91
C LYS A 127 -4.35 -4.54 10.54
N GLU A 128 -4.58 -4.03 11.74
CA GLU A 128 -5.82 -4.26 12.50
C GLU A 128 -6.77 -3.05 12.47
N GLY A 129 -6.32 -1.91 11.97
CA GLY A 129 -7.17 -0.72 11.83
C GLY A 129 -8.27 -0.89 10.78
N ILE A 130 -9.23 0.04 10.77
CA ILE A 130 -10.28 0.11 9.75
C ILE A 130 -10.11 1.45 8.99
N PRO A 131 -9.89 1.44 7.66
CA PRO A 131 -9.57 0.26 6.86
C PRO A 131 -8.17 -0.28 7.19
N ALA A 132 -8.05 -1.62 7.14
CA ALA A 132 -6.78 -2.31 7.24
C ALA A 132 -5.98 -2.06 5.96
N GLY A 133 -4.66 -1.98 6.09
CA GLY A 133 -3.77 -1.71 4.97
C GLY A 133 -2.53 -2.58 4.96
N GLU A 134 -1.73 -2.37 3.92
CA GLU A 134 -0.44 -3.01 3.77
C GLU A 134 0.63 -2.14 4.44
N TRP A 135 1.35 -2.72 5.40
CA TRP A 135 2.41 -2.03 6.12
C TRP A 135 3.71 -1.96 5.30
N GLN A 136 4.34 -0.79 5.33
CA GLN A 136 5.65 -0.52 4.74
C GLN A 136 6.52 0.14 5.81
N ALA A 137 7.55 -0.56 6.27
CA ALA A 137 8.47 -0.05 7.29
C ALA A 137 9.20 1.21 6.78
N GLY A 138 9.42 2.18 7.69
CA GLY A 138 10.20 3.38 7.39
C GLY A 138 11.65 3.02 7.09
N LYS A 139 12.22 3.65 6.05
CA LYS A 139 13.65 3.59 5.73
C LYS A 139 14.30 4.92 6.03
#